data_AF-A0A378AMN3-F1
#
_entry.id   AF-A0A378AMN3-F1
#
_cell.length_a   1.000
_cell.length_b   1.000
_cell.length_c   1.000
_cell.angle_alpha   90.00
_cell.angle_beta   90.00
_cell.angle_gamma   90.00
#
_symmetry.space_group_name_H-M   'P 1'
#
loop_
_entity.id
_entity.type
_entity.pdbx_description
1 polymer ?
#
loop_
_entity_poly.entity_id
_entity_poly.type
_entity_poly.pdbx_seq_one_letter_code
_entity_poly.pdbx_strand_id
1 'polypeptide(L)'
;MRPTATRLPGVALELKDGTIFSGSYAENAAFNPTLPPLQGALNLLSLNGYDYPAIQRAILAEKADAALIQWDATVATLKALGCHNIERVLLG
;
A
#
# COMPACT_ATOMS: atom_id res chain seq x y z
N MET A 1 -3.48 9.57 27.70
CA MET A 1 -2.71 8.69 26.80
C MET A 1 -2.90 9.23 25.38
N ARG A 2 -1.89 9.86 24.78
CA ARG A 2 -2.00 10.39 23.40
C ARG A 2 -1.77 9.21 22.45
N PRO A 3 -2.62 8.95 21.46
CA PRO A 3 -2.33 7.92 20.47
C PRO A 3 -1.14 8.40 19.65
N THR A 4 0.02 7.76 19.83
CA THR A 4 1.17 7.89 18.92
C THR A 4 0.84 7.08 17.67
N ALA A 5 -0.04 7.61 16.82
CA ALA A 5 -0.06 7.18 15.43
C ALA A 5 1.22 7.74 14.80
N THR A 6 2.36 7.10 15.04
CA THR A 6 3.48 7.14 14.09
C THR A 6 2.85 6.88 12.74
N ARG A 7 3.04 7.77 11.76
CA ARG A 7 2.48 7.58 10.42
C ARG A 7 3.05 6.28 9.86
N LEU A 8 2.26 5.22 9.95
CA LEU A 8 2.61 3.90 9.49
C LEU A 8 2.66 3.91 7.96
N PRO A 9 3.56 3.12 7.35
CA PRO A 9 3.62 3.02 5.91
C PRO A 9 2.26 2.57 5.34
N GLY A 10 1.88 3.13 4.21
CA GLY A 10 0.57 2.90 3.60
C GLY A 10 0.62 2.96 2.09
N VAL A 11 -0.29 2.25 1.43
CA VAL A 11 -0.45 2.25 -0.02
C VAL A 11 -1.82 2.79 -0.36
N ALA A 12 -1.90 3.66 -1.35
CA ALA A 12 -3.16 4.06 -2.00
C ALA A 12 -3.13 3.63 -3.46
N LEU A 13 -4.24 3.04 -3.93
CA LEU A 13 -4.48 2.63 -5.31
C LEU A 13 -5.62 3.49 -5.85
N GLU A 14 -5.36 4.18 -6.95
CA GLU A 14 -6.36 4.92 -7.70
C GLU A 14 -6.76 4.10 -8.93
N LEU A 15 -8.06 3.97 -9.16
CA LEU A 15 -8.62 3.27 -10.31
C LEU A 15 -8.95 4.25 -11.45
N LYS A 16 -9.15 3.68 -12.65
CA LYS A 16 -9.52 4.44 -13.86
C LYS A 16 -10.82 5.24 -13.73
N ASP A 17 -11.72 4.84 -12.83
CA ASP A 17 -12.99 5.54 -12.56
C ASP A 17 -12.85 6.60 -11.45
N GLY A 18 -11.65 6.81 -10.91
CA GLY A 18 -11.37 7.73 -9.81
C GLY A 18 -11.58 7.14 -8.41
N THR A 19 -12.00 5.87 -8.30
CA THR A 19 -12.14 5.20 -7.00
C THR A 19 -10.77 5.00 -6.35
N ILE A 20 -10.69 5.22 -5.04
CA ILE A 20 -9.44 5.08 -4.28
C ILE A 20 -9.59 3.99 -3.21
N PHE A 21 -8.66 3.04 -3.23
CA PHE A 21 -8.51 2.02 -2.18
C PHE A 21 -7.18 2.23 -1.46
N SER A 22 -7.20 2.33 -0.14
CA SER A 22 -5.98 2.48 0.67
C SER A 22 -5.81 1.35 1.68
N GLY A 23 -4.58 0.86 1.82
CA GLY A 23 -4.17 -0.09 2.84
C GLY A 23 -3.09 0.53 3.74
N SER A 24 -3.28 0.45 5.05
CA SER A 24 -2.28 0.86 6.04
C SER A 24 -1.55 -0.37 6.57
N TYR A 25 -0.29 -0.21 6.97
CA TYR A 25 0.39 -1.22 7.77
C TYR A 25 -0.37 -1.40 9.10
N ALA A 26 -1.04 -2.53 9.28
CA ALA A 26 -1.57 -2.94 10.57
C ALA A 26 -0.48 -3.77 11.25
N GLU A 27 0.30 -3.15 12.14
CA GLU A 27 1.26 -3.86 12.98
C GLU A 27 0.45 -4.74 13.95
N ASN A 28 0.21 -5.99 13.56
CA ASN A 28 -0.40 -6.97 14.44
C ASN A 28 0.60 -7.26 15.58
N ALA A 29 0.16 -7.20 16.83
CA ALA A 29 1.00 -7.46 18.02
C ALA A 29 1.52 -8.90 18.09
N ALA A 30 1.07 -9.78 17.20
CA ALA A 30 1.65 -11.08 16.95
C ALA A 30 2.69 -10.95 15.83
N PHE A 31 3.94 -11.27 16.13
CA PHE A 31 5.11 -11.44 15.25
C PHE A 31 4.91 -12.49 14.12
N ASN A 32 3.75 -12.49 13.46
CA ASN A 32 3.36 -13.35 12.34
C ASN A 32 3.58 -12.59 11.02
N PRO A 33 3.89 -13.29 9.91
CA PRO A 33 4.41 -12.66 8.69
C PRO A 33 3.42 -11.60 8.21
N THR A 34 3.86 -10.35 8.31
CA THR A 34 3.00 -9.19 8.15
C THR A 34 2.54 -9.12 6.70
N LEU A 35 1.23 -9.07 6.45
CA LEU A 35 0.74 -8.77 5.10
C LEU A 35 1.32 -7.41 4.69
N PRO A 36 2.04 -7.33 3.55
CA PRO A 36 2.49 -6.04 3.03
C PRO A 36 1.31 -5.09 2.88
N PRO A 37 1.47 -3.77 3.12
CA PRO A 37 0.38 -2.79 3.06
C PRO A 37 -0.35 -2.79 1.71
N LEU A 38 0.35 -3.17 0.63
CA LEU A 38 -0.23 -3.41 -0.69
C LEU A 38 -1.31 -4.49 -0.69
N GLN A 39 -1.14 -5.60 0.04
CA GLN A 39 -2.14 -6.68 0.06
C GLN A 39 -3.45 -6.23 0.70
N GLY A 40 -3.41 -5.34 1.69
CA GLY A 40 -4.62 -4.75 2.26
C GLY A 40 -5.42 -3.95 1.23
N ALA A 41 -4.72 -3.13 0.43
CA ALA A 41 -5.35 -2.34 -0.63
C ALA A 41 -5.90 -3.24 -1.77
N LEU A 42 -5.15 -4.27 -2.17
CA LEU A 42 -5.60 -5.24 -3.19
C LEU A 42 -6.80 -6.06 -2.73
N ASN A 43 -6.85 -6.48 -1.45
CA ASN A 43 -8.01 -7.18 -0.92
C ASN A 43 -9.26 -6.30 -0.94
N LEU A 44 -9.16 -5.02 -0.56
CA LEU A 44 -10.30 -4.10 -0.62
C LEU A 44 -10.78 -3.89 -2.05
N LEU A 45 -9.85 -3.72 -2.99
CA LEU A 45 -10.16 -3.62 -4.42
C LEU A 45 -10.96 -4.86 -4.89
N SER A 46 -10.44 -6.06 -4.63
CA SER A 46 -11.08 -7.33 -5.05
C SER A 46 -12.44 -7.56 -4.36
N LEU A 47 -12.56 -7.23 -3.08
CA LEU A 47 -13.82 -7.34 -2.33
C LEU A 47 -14.90 -6.37 -2.84
N ASN A 48 -14.51 -5.26 -3.45
CA ASN A 48 -15.41 -4.31 -4.09
C ASN A 48 -15.69 -4.64 -5.57
N GLY A 49 -15.24 -5.81 -6.05
CA GLY A 49 -15.57 -6.31 -7.39
C GLY A 49 -14.71 -5.72 -8.52
N TYR A 50 -13.63 -5.02 -8.19
CA TYR A 50 -12.68 -4.52 -9.17
C TYR A 50 -11.62 -5.58 -9.51
N ASP A 51 -11.02 -5.45 -10.69
CA ASP A 51 -9.90 -6.27 -11.13
C ASP A 51 -8.62 -5.42 -11.21
N TYR A 52 -7.46 -6.05 -11.10
CA TYR A 52 -6.16 -5.35 -11.03
C TYR A 52 -5.86 -4.42 -12.22
N PRO A 53 -6.26 -4.73 -13.47
CA PRO A 53 -6.09 -3.81 -14.60
C PRO A 53 -6.89 -2.51 -14.48
N ALA A 54 -7.78 -2.38 -13.50
CA ALA A 54 -8.47 -1.12 -13.20
C ALA A 54 -7.55 -0.11 -12.49
N ILE A 55 -6.45 -0.55 -11.88
CA ILE A 55 -5.50 0.33 -11.19
C ILE A 55 -4.79 1.21 -12.22
N GLN A 56 -4.91 2.53 -12.08
CA GLN A 56 -4.23 3.50 -12.93
C GLN A 56 -2.96 4.07 -12.29
N ARG A 57 -2.93 4.14 -10.95
CA ARG A 57 -1.84 4.77 -10.19
C ARG A 57 -1.78 4.19 -8.79
N ALA A 58 -0.56 4.11 -8.25
CA ALA A 58 -0.32 3.71 -6.89
C ALA A 58 0.66 4.66 -6.19
N ILE A 59 0.41 4.95 -4.91
CA ILE A 59 1.29 5.74 -4.06
C ILE A 59 1.66 4.90 -2.84
N LEU A 60 2.96 4.73 -2.58
CA LEU A 60 3.49 4.21 -1.32
C LEU A 60 3.99 5.35 -0.46
N ALA A 61 3.44 5.53 0.74
CA ALA A 61 3.97 6.41 1.76
C ALA A 61 4.76 5.60 2.79
N GLU A 62 6.04 5.91 3.01
CA GLU A 62 6.88 5.25 4.03
C GLU A 62 8.01 6.17 4.54
N LYS A 63 8.63 5.85 5.68
CA LYS A 63 9.82 6.59 6.14
C LYS A 63 11.07 6.12 5.40
N ALA A 64 11.95 7.06 5.04
CA ALA A 64 13.18 6.74 4.31
C ALA A 64 14.17 5.91 5.15
N ASP A 65 14.12 6.07 6.47
CA ASP A 65 14.99 5.47 7.47
C ASP A 65 14.28 4.35 8.28
N ALA A 66 13.14 3.86 7.78
CA ALA A 66 12.47 2.73 8.42
C ALA A 66 13.36 1.48 8.40
N ALA A 67 13.32 0.70 9.49
CA ALA A 67 13.99 -0.60 9.56
C ALA A 67 13.53 -1.58 8.47
N LEU A 68 12.34 -1.34 7.91
CA LEU A 68 11.76 -2.11 6.83
C LEU A 68 11.33 -1.17 5.70
N ILE A 69 11.95 -1.34 4.53
CA ILE A 69 11.59 -0.63 3.29
C ILE A 69 10.71 -1.53 2.44
N GLN A 70 9.55 -1.03 2.01
CA GLN A 70 8.55 -1.79 1.25
C GLN A 70 8.55 -1.46 -0.25
N TRP A 71 9.32 -0.45 -0.67
CA TRP A 71 9.36 0.05 -2.04
C TRP A 71 9.55 -1.05 -3.10
N ASP A 72 10.64 -1.83 -3.01
CA ASP A 72 10.98 -2.79 -4.06
C ASP A 72 9.92 -3.88 -4.23
N ALA A 73 9.42 -4.42 -3.12
CA ALA A 73 8.36 -5.43 -3.13
C ALA A 73 7.04 -4.86 -3.67
N THR A 74 6.70 -3.63 -3.30
CA THR A 74 5.49 -2.93 -3.77
C THR A 74 5.55 -2.70 -5.27
N VAL A 75 6.70 -2.19 -5.77
CA VAL A 75 6.92 -1.93 -7.19
C VAL A 75 6.89 -3.23 -8.00
N ALA A 76 7.58 -4.28 -7.55
CA ALA A 76 7.62 -5.55 -8.26
C ALA A 76 6.21 -6.15 -8.41
N THR A 77 5.42 -6.12 -7.34
CA THR A 77 4.05 -6.64 -7.34
C THR A 77 3.14 -5.82 -8.25
N LEU A 78 3.14 -4.49 -8.13
CA LEU A 78 2.30 -3.63 -8.96
C LEU A 78 2.62 -3.75 -10.45
N LYS A 79 3.91 -3.86 -10.80
CA LYS A 79 4.33 -4.11 -12.18
C LYS A 79 3.85 -5.47 -12.69
N ALA A 80 3.91 -6.51 -11.87
CA ALA A 80 3.38 -7.83 -12.23
C ALA A 80 1.86 -7.82 -12.46
N LEU A 81 1.15 -6.89 -11.81
CA LEU A 81 -0.29 -6.65 -11.97
C LEU A 81 -0.63 -5.66 -13.10
N GLY A 82 0.37 -5.14 -13.84
CA GLY A 82 0.17 -4.21 -14.96
C GLY A 82 0.07 -2.73 -14.57
N CYS A 83 0.30 -2.39 -13.31
CA CYS A 83 0.39 -1.00 -12.85
C CYS A 83 1.84 -0.51 -12.93
N HIS A 84 2.09 0.50 -13.77
CA HIS A 84 3.42 1.07 -13.98
C HIS A 84 3.57 2.50 -13.43
N ASN A 85 2.46 3.16 -13.11
CA ASN A 85 2.44 4.50 -12.53
C ASN A 85 2.50 4.41 -11.02
N ILE A 86 3.72 4.35 -10.46
CA ILE A 86 3.97 4.08 -9.05
C ILE A 86 4.85 5.19 -8.48
N GLU A 87 4.38 5.84 -7.44
CA GLU A 87 5.08 6.93 -6.75
C GLU A 87 5.40 6.57 -5.29
N ARG A 88 6.48 7.15 -4.78
CA ARG A 88 6.91 7.01 -3.39
C ARG A 88 6.85 8.38 -2.70
N VAL A 89 6.16 8.45 -1.57
CA VAL A 89 6.13 9.62 -0.69
C VAL A 89 6.90 9.30 0.58
N LEU A 90 7.89 10.13 0.90
CA LEU A 90 8.70 9.97 2.11
C LEU A 90 8.07 10.71 3.28
N LEU A 91 7.89 10.00 4.40
CA LEU A 91 7.35 10.54 5.63
C LEU A 91 8.48 11.11 6.51
N GLY A 92 8.38 12.40 6.86
CA GLY A 92 9.26 13.08 7.82
C GLY A 92 9.22 12.47 9.23
#